data_AF-A0A2V7WHS1-F1
#
_entry.id   AF-A0A2V7WHS1-F1
#
_cell.length_a   1.000
_cell.length_b   1.000
_cell.length_c   1.000
_cell.angle_alpha   90.00
_cell.angle_beta   90.00
_cell.angle_gamma   90.00
#
_symmetry.space_group_name_H-M   'P 1'
#
loop_
_entity.id
_entity.type
_entity.pdbx_description
1 polymer ?
#
loop_
_entity_poly.entity_id
_entity_poly.type
_entity_poly.pdbx_seq_one_letter_code
_entity_poly.pdbx_strand_id
1 'polypeptide(L)'
;MKTLIVIGALIMTTAAEAATLDQRIDEASRKLESKVIECRRDIHQHPELGNREFRTSKLVADRLRALGIEVRTPIAHTGVIGLLRGGKPGRVVALRADMDALPVTEQVDVPFKSTARTTYNGQEVGVMHACGHDAHVAILL
;
A
#
# COMPACT_ATOMS: atom_id res chain seq x y z
N MET A 1 -47.38 14.24 -49.76
CA MET A 1 -47.71 14.73 -48.40
C MET A 1 -47.27 13.65 -47.41
N LYS A 2 -46.41 14.00 -46.44
CA LYS A 2 -45.93 13.20 -45.29
C LYS A 2 -44.82 12.17 -45.61
N THR A 3 -43.55 12.55 -45.62
CA THR A 3 -42.61 12.80 -44.48
C THR A 3 -41.83 11.53 -44.11
N LEU A 4 -40.51 11.63 -44.29
CA LEU A 4 -39.42 10.75 -43.83
C LEU A 4 -39.60 10.26 -42.38
N ILE A 5 -38.96 9.14 -42.03
CA ILE A 5 -37.87 9.12 -41.03
C ILE A 5 -37.02 7.87 -41.28
N VAL A 6 -35.80 8.10 -41.76
CA VAL A 6 -34.64 7.23 -41.57
C VAL A 6 -34.10 7.56 -40.19
N ILE A 7 -34.07 6.60 -39.26
CA ILE A 7 -33.13 6.61 -38.14
C ILE A 7 -32.53 5.21 -38.08
N GLY A 8 -31.42 5.05 -38.78
CA GLY A 8 -30.35 4.21 -38.28
C GLY A 8 -29.79 4.88 -37.03
N ALA A 9 -29.81 4.17 -35.92
CA ALA A 9 -28.97 4.44 -34.78
C ALA A 9 -28.48 3.10 -34.27
N LEU A 10 -27.34 2.72 -34.82
CA LEU A 10 -26.31 1.89 -34.23
C LEU A 10 -26.35 1.97 -32.69
N ILE A 11 -27.01 1.02 -32.03
CA ILE A 11 -26.72 0.75 -30.63
C ILE A 11 -25.50 -0.16 -30.63
N MET A 12 -24.33 0.44 -30.88
CA MET A 12 -23.09 -0.08 -30.32
C MET A 12 -23.18 0.15 -28.82
N THR A 13 -23.88 -0.75 -28.11
CA THR A 13 -23.70 -0.91 -26.68
C THR A 13 -22.22 -1.23 -26.46
N THR A 14 -21.59 -0.30 -25.77
CA THR A 14 -20.15 -0.15 -25.62
C THR A 14 -19.52 -1.40 -25.00
N ALA A 15 -18.45 -1.91 -25.62
CA ALA A 15 -17.56 -2.92 -25.03
C ALA A 15 -16.95 -2.47 -23.68
N ALA A 16 -17.14 -1.21 -23.29
CA ALA A 16 -16.68 -0.60 -22.04
C ALA A 16 -17.43 -1.08 -20.78
N GLU A 17 -18.59 -1.76 -20.89
CA GLU A 17 -19.46 -2.03 -19.74
C GLU A 17 -19.25 -3.38 -19.01
N ALA A 18 -18.35 -4.26 -19.43
CA ALA A 18 -18.18 -5.54 -18.74
C ALA A 18 -16.72 -6.01 -18.65
N ALA A 19 -15.85 -5.20 -18.04
CA ALA A 19 -14.64 -5.76 -17.47
C ALA A 19 -15.02 -6.58 -16.22
N THR A 20 -14.55 -7.82 -16.12
CA THR A 20 -14.73 -8.65 -14.91
C THR A 20 -14.13 -7.93 -13.70
N LEU A 21 -14.54 -8.33 -12.48
CA LEU A 21 -13.93 -7.77 -11.27
C LEU A 21 -12.41 -7.90 -11.30
N ASP A 22 -11.90 -9.06 -11.74
CA ASP A 22 -10.47 -9.32 -11.87
C ASP A 22 -9.80 -8.35 -12.85
N GLN A 23 -10.38 -8.14 -14.03
CA GLN A 23 -9.84 -7.20 -15.02
C GLN A 23 -9.79 -5.76 -14.49
N ARG A 24 -10.80 -5.35 -13.71
CA ARG A 24 -10.84 -4.02 -13.09
C ARG A 24 -9.80 -3.88 -11.99
N ILE A 25 -9.60 -4.91 -11.17
CA ILE A 25 -8.57 -4.94 -10.14
C ILE A 25 -7.18 -4.90 -10.78
N ASP A 26 -6.96 -5.66 -11.85
CA ASP A 26 -5.69 -5.67 -12.58
C ASP A 26 -5.37 -4.30 -13.18
N GLU A 27 -6.37 -3.64 -13.80
CA GLU A 27 -6.17 -2.30 -14.37
C GLU A 27 -5.92 -1.25 -13.27
N ALA A 28 -6.66 -1.31 -12.16
CA ALA A 28 -6.44 -0.42 -11.03
C ALA A 28 -5.04 -0.63 -10.40
N SER A 29 -4.61 -1.89 -10.25
CA SER A 29 -3.29 -2.25 -9.72
C SER A 29 -2.17 -1.71 -10.61
N ARG A 30 -2.28 -1.87 -11.95
CA ARG A 30 -1.31 -1.30 -12.90
C ARG A 30 -1.19 0.23 -12.79
N LYS A 31 -2.30 0.93 -12.54
CA LYS A 31 -2.29 2.39 -12.35
C LYS A 31 -1.62 2.84 -11.05
N LEU A 32 -1.54 1.96 -10.05
CA LEU A 32 -0.95 2.23 -8.74
C LEU A 32 0.50 1.73 -8.61
N GLU A 33 0.96 0.87 -9.51
CA GLU A 33 2.26 0.19 -9.43
C GLU A 33 3.42 1.13 -9.11
N SER A 34 3.53 2.26 -9.81
CA SER A 34 4.60 3.23 -9.56
C SER A 34 4.57 3.81 -8.14
N LYS A 35 3.38 4.10 -7.61
CA LYS A 35 3.19 4.62 -6.24
C LYS A 35 3.48 3.55 -5.18
N VAL A 36 3.16 2.30 -5.47
CA VAL A 36 3.48 1.15 -4.61
C VAL A 36 5.00 0.96 -4.56
N ILE A 37 5.67 0.98 -5.71
CA ILE A 37 7.14 0.88 -5.80
C ILE A 37 7.81 2.05 -5.06
N GLU A 38 7.31 3.28 -5.24
CA GLU A 38 7.82 4.46 -4.55
C GLU A 38 7.66 4.34 -3.03
N CYS A 39 6.48 3.93 -2.55
CA CYS A 39 6.23 3.65 -1.13
C CYS A 39 7.19 2.61 -0.58
N ARG A 40 7.33 1.48 -1.28
CA ARG A 40 8.21 0.38 -0.89
C ARG A 40 9.67 0.85 -0.79
N ARG A 41 10.16 1.60 -1.77
CA ARG A 41 11.53 2.13 -1.78
C ARG A 41 11.75 3.17 -0.67
N ASP A 42 10.77 4.04 -0.42
CA ASP A 42 10.85 5.00 0.68
C ASP A 42 10.97 4.30 2.04
N ILE A 43 10.14 3.29 2.30
CA ILE A 43 10.19 2.51 3.55
C ILE A 43 11.50 1.72 3.63
N HIS A 44 11.94 1.11 2.51
CA HIS A 44 13.21 0.37 2.45
C HIS A 44 14.41 1.22 2.86
N GLN A 45 14.47 2.46 2.37
CA GLN A 45 15.58 3.39 2.60
C GLN A 45 15.58 3.97 4.03
N HIS A 46 14.43 3.96 4.72
CA HIS A 46 14.26 4.48 6.07
C HIS A 46 13.77 3.39 7.05
N PRO A 47 14.52 2.29 7.21
CA PRO A 47 14.05 1.16 8.00
C PRO A 47 14.14 1.47 9.49
N GLU A 48 13.19 0.93 10.26
CA GLU A 48 13.09 1.12 11.70
C GLU A 48 12.94 -0.24 12.40
N LEU A 49 13.60 -0.42 13.55
CA LEU A 49 13.52 -1.68 14.29
C LEU A 49 12.15 -1.90 14.92
N GLY A 50 11.88 -3.18 15.25
CA GLY A 50 10.74 -3.60 16.07
C GLY A 50 10.43 -2.67 17.24
N ASN A 51 9.15 -2.28 17.36
CA ASN A 51 8.57 -1.35 18.35
C ASN A 51 9.13 0.08 18.31
N ARG A 52 9.83 0.45 17.24
CA ARG A 52 10.47 1.77 17.02
C ARG A 52 10.19 2.35 15.63
N GLU A 53 9.20 1.81 14.94
CA GLU A 53 8.75 2.14 13.59
C GLU A 53 7.88 3.40 13.52
N PHE A 54 8.32 4.49 14.18
CA PHE A 54 7.51 5.69 14.34
C PHE A 54 7.26 6.44 13.02
N ARG A 55 8.28 6.52 12.15
CA ARG A 55 8.15 7.14 10.81
C ARG A 55 7.22 6.31 9.95
N THR A 56 7.42 5.01 9.91
CA THR A 56 6.65 4.08 9.07
C THR A 56 5.20 4.02 9.54
N SER A 57 4.96 3.90 10.85
CA SER A 57 3.64 3.99 11.46
C SER A 57 2.91 5.28 11.10
N LYS A 58 3.60 6.43 11.20
CA LYS A 58 3.04 7.72 10.83
C LYS A 58 2.68 7.79 9.34
N LEU A 59 3.58 7.32 8.46
CA LEU A 59 3.35 7.28 7.01
C LEU A 59 2.09 6.46 6.67
N VAL A 60 1.95 5.27 7.26
CA VAL A 60 0.79 4.39 7.08
C VAL A 60 -0.49 5.09 7.56
N ALA A 61 -0.47 5.65 8.77
CA ALA A 61 -1.63 6.32 9.35
C ALA A 61 -2.08 7.53 8.51
N ASP A 62 -1.14 8.34 8.02
CA ASP A 62 -1.44 9.52 7.22
C ASP A 62 -2.00 9.15 5.84
N ARG A 63 -1.45 8.11 5.19
CA ARG A 63 -1.98 7.60 3.91
C ARG A 63 -3.40 7.07 4.06
N LEU A 64 -3.67 6.27 5.10
CA LEU A 64 -5.02 5.77 5.36
C LEU A 64 -6.01 6.92 5.62
N ARG A 65 -5.63 7.94 6.40
CA ARG A 65 -6.47 9.14 6.61
C ARG A 65 -6.73 9.90 5.31
N ALA A 66 -5.72 10.05 4.45
CA ALA A 66 -5.87 10.71 3.15
C ALA A 66 -6.83 9.96 2.20
N LEU A 67 -6.98 8.64 2.38
CA LEU A 67 -7.97 7.81 1.69
C LEU A 67 -9.38 7.88 2.32
N GLY A 68 -9.55 8.63 3.41
CA GLY A 68 -10.82 8.73 4.14
C GLY A 68 -11.13 7.53 5.04
N ILE A 69 -10.12 6.72 5.39
CA ILE A 69 -10.27 5.55 6.26
C ILE A 69 -10.22 5.99 7.73
N GLU A 70 -11.06 5.38 8.58
CA GLU A 70 -11.02 5.58 10.04
C GLU A 70 -9.74 4.95 10.60
N VAL A 71 -8.86 5.75 11.23
CA VAL A 71 -7.54 5.29 11.71
C VAL A 71 -7.44 5.34 13.23
N ARG A 72 -6.96 4.24 13.83
CA ARG A 72 -6.59 4.14 15.24
C ARG A 72 -5.08 3.88 15.38
N THR A 73 -4.40 4.76 16.09
CA THR A 73 -2.95 4.72 16.39
C THR A 73 -2.64 5.72 17.52
N PRO A 74 -1.62 5.52 18.37
CA PRO A 74 -0.74 4.34 18.45
C PRO A 74 -1.42 3.15 19.15
N ILE A 75 -1.07 1.94 18.73
CA ILE A 75 -1.46 0.68 19.38
C ILE A 75 -0.20 -0.11 19.67
N ALA A 76 0.05 -0.51 20.92
CA ALA A 76 1.27 -1.24 21.30
C ALA A 76 2.54 -0.62 20.68
N HIS A 77 2.83 0.64 21.04
CA HIS A 77 3.91 1.49 20.51
C HIS A 77 3.65 2.08 19.12
N THR A 78 3.60 1.27 18.07
CA THR A 78 3.64 1.74 16.67
C THR A 78 2.51 1.19 15.79
N GLY A 79 1.69 0.28 16.30
CA GLY A 79 0.59 -0.31 15.55
C GLY A 79 -0.42 0.70 15.00
N VAL A 80 -0.92 0.41 13.80
CA VAL A 80 -1.95 1.18 13.09
C VAL A 80 -3.08 0.23 12.67
N ILE A 81 -4.32 0.60 12.97
CA ILE A 81 -5.52 -0.06 12.44
C ILE A 81 -6.29 0.93 11.58
N GLY A 82 -6.55 0.56 10.33
CA GLY A 82 -7.49 1.24 9.44
C GLY A 82 -8.80 0.45 9.33
N LEU A 83 -9.94 1.12 9.51
CA LEU A 83 -11.27 0.52 9.36
C LEU A 83 -11.99 1.13 8.15
N LEU A 84 -12.02 0.37 7.06
CA LEU A 84 -12.79 0.71 5.85
C LEU A 84 -14.20 0.12 5.98
N ARG A 85 -15.21 1.00 6.08
CA ARG A 85 -16.63 0.58 6.16
C ARG A 85 -17.23 0.57 4.75
N GLY A 86 -17.71 -0.59 4.33
CA GLY A 86 -18.46 -0.73 3.08
C GLY A 86 -19.86 -0.10 3.18
N GLY A 87 -20.50 0.12 2.02
CA GLY A 87 -21.83 0.75 1.96
C GLY A 87 -23.02 -0.17 2.24
N LYS A 88 -22.80 -1.44 2.59
CA LYS A 88 -23.85 -2.45 2.84
C LYS A 88 -23.52 -3.31 4.07
N PRO A 89 -24.52 -3.83 4.80
CA PRO A 89 -24.28 -4.82 5.85
C PRO A 89 -23.57 -6.06 5.28
N GLY A 90 -22.67 -6.67 6.06
CA GLY A 90 -21.92 -7.83 5.59
C GLY A 90 -20.86 -8.33 6.57
N ARG A 91 -20.06 -9.28 6.08
CA ARG A 91 -18.94 -9.88 6.82
C ARG A 91 -17.76 -8.89 6.91
N VAL A 92 -16.90 -9.10 7.89
CA VAL A 92 -15.65 -8.35 8.08
C VAL A 92 -14.47 -9.25 7.68
N VAL A 93 -13.50 -8.67 6.97
CA VAL A 93 -12.23 -9.31 6.61
C VAL A 93 -11.10 -8.45 7.17
N ALA A 94 -10.09 -9.08 7.77
CA ALA A 94 -8.89 -8.41 8.24
C ALA A 94 -7.72 -8.73 7.30
N LEU A 95 -6.98 -7.70 6.92
CA LEU A 95 -5.72 -7.80 6.18
C LEU A 95 -4.61 -7.27 7.10
N ARG A 96 -3.41 -7.85 7.04
CA ARG A 96 -2.30 -7.52 7.93
C ARG A 96 -0.98 -7.48 7.18
N ALA A 97 -0.18 -6.45 7.47
CA ALA A 97 1.23 -6.32 7.10
C ALA A 97 2.05 -5.97 8.35
N ASP A 98 3.23 -6.59 8.49
CA ASP A 98 4.29 -6.14 9.39
C ASP A 98 5.07 -4.99 8.75
N MET A 99 5.73 -4.17 9.59
CA MET A 99 6.42 -2.95 9.18
C MET A 99 7.83 -2.82 9.76
N ASP A 100 8.28 -3.75 10.58
CA ASP A 100 9.59 -3.67 11.25
C ASP A 100 10.73 -4.12 10.34
N ALA A 101 11.90 -3.55 10.58
CA ALA A 101 13.16 -3.94 9.98
C ALA A 101 14.04 -4.73 10.95
N LEU A 102 15.15 -5.26 10.44
CA LEU A 102 16.08 -6.10 11.20
C LEU A 102 17.42 -5.39 11.39
N PRO A 103 18.16 -5.70 12.48
CA PRO A 103 19.50 -5.18 12.74
C PRO A 103 20.54 -5.90 11.86
N VAL A 104 20.47 -5.68 10.55
CA VAL A 104 21.32 -6.26 9.52
C VAL A 104 21.85 -5.15 8.62
N THR A 105 23.16 -5.14 8.36
CA THR A 105 23.76 -4.20 7.40
C THR A 105 23.45 -4.63 5.98
N GLU A 106 22.74 -3.78 5.25
CA GLU A 106 22.41 -4.03 3.84
C GLU A 106 23.66 -4.12 2.96
N GLN A 107 23.76 -5.19 2.18
CA GLN A 107 24.87 -5.44 1.25
C GLN A 107 24.50 -5.23 -0.21
N VAL A 108 23.20 -5.16 -0.52
CA VAL A 108 22.71 -4.97 -1.89
C VAL A 108 23.07 -3.56 -2.36
N ASP A 109 23.47 -3.44 -3.62
CA ASP A 109 23.77 -2.16 -4.26
C ASP A 109 22.55 -1.71 -5.08
N VAL A 110 21.65 -0.97 -4.43
CA VAL A 110 20.45 -0.39 -5.03
C VAL A 110 20.33 1.10 -4.67
N PRO A 111 19.72 1.94 -5.53
CA PRO A 111 19.65 3.39 -5.28
C PRO A 111 18.90 3.82 -4.01
N PHE A 112 18.11 2.92 -3.43
CA PHE A 112 17.29 3.12 -2.23
C PHE A 112 17.78 2.28 -1.04
N LYS A 113 19.05 1.86 -1.08
CA LYS A 113 19.71 1.11 -0.01
C LYS A 113 19.61 1.88 1.32
N SER A 114 19.33 1.17 2.41
CA SER A 114 19.43 1.72 3.75
C SER A 114 20.87 2.03 4.13
N THR A 115 21.06 3.22 4.70
CA THR A 115 22.31 3.62 5.36
C THR A 115 22.13 3.77 6.88
N ALA A 116 20.97 3.38 7.42
CA ALA A 116 20.67 3.50 8.83
C ALA A 116 21.57 2.58 9.66
N ARG A 117 21.98 3.05 10.85
CA ARG A 117 22.81 2.32 11.81
C ARG A 117 22.17 2.35 13.20
N THR A 118 22.44 1.32 13.99
CA THR A 118 21.95 1.17 15.36
C THR A 118 22.94 0.38 16.20
N THR A 119 22.74 0.38 17.51
CA THR A 119 23.36 -0.60 18.42
C THR A 119 22.38 -1.74 18.67
N TYR A 120 22.82 -2.98 18.48
CA TYR A 120 22.04 -4.18 18.80
C TYR A 120 22.95 -5.20 19.49
N ASN A 121 22.53 -5.71 20.65
CA ASN A 121 23.35 -6.59 21.50
C ASN A 121 24.77 -6.07 21.78
N GLY A 122 24.91 -4.75 21.96
CA GLY A 122 26.20 -4.10 22.24
C GLY A 122 27.12 -3.90 21.02
N GLN A 123 26.66 -4.24 19.81
CA GLN A 123 27.42 -4.06 18.58
C GLN A 123 26.78 -3.00 17.67
N GLU A 124 27.60 -2.20 17.00
CA GLU A 124 27.11 -1.36 15.91
C GLU A 124 26.80 -2.19 14.67
N VAL A 125 25.60 -2.03 14.14
CA VAL A 125 25.11 -2.73 12.95
C VAL A 125 24.22 -1.82 12.12
N GLY A 126 24.06 -2.11 10.83
CA GLY A 126 23.06 -1.45 9.99
C GLY A 126 21.63 -1.88 10.34
N VAL A 127 20.66 -1.20 9.74
CA VAL A 127 19.24 -1.57 9.80
C VAL A 127 18.74 -1.77 8.37
N MET A 128 18.02 -2.86 8.11
CA MET A 128 17.56 -3.20 6.76
C MET A 128 16.21 -3.92 6.81
N HIS A 129 15.33 -3.63 5.86
CA HIS A 129 14.19 -4.50 5.54
C HIS A 129 14.66 -5.76 4.79
N ALA A 130 15.28 -6.69 5.52
CA ALA A 130 15.80 -7.94 4.96
C ALA A 130 14.71 -9.03 4.79
N CYS A 131 13.50 -8.80 5.31
CA CYS A 131 12.36 -9.73 5.28
C CYS A 131 11.21 -9.26 4.36
N GLY A 132 11.34 -8.11 3.70
CA GLY A 132 10.33 -7.59 2.77
C GLY A 132 9.13 -6.89 3.43
N HIS A 133 9.19 -6.53 4.71
CA HIS A 133 8.10 -5.84 5.41
C HIS A 133 7.79 -4.46 4.79
N ASP A 134 8.78 -3.80 4.19
CA ASP A 134 8.60 -2.62 3.33
C ASP A 134 7.66 -2.90 2.15
N ALA A 135 7.78 -4.07 1.52
CA ALA A 135 6.88 -4.49 0.45
C ALA A 135 5.49 -4.87 0.98
N HIS A 136 5.39 -5.58 2.11
CA HIS A 136 4.10 -5.93 2.72
C HIS A 136 3.27 -4.68 3.01
N VAL A 137 3.88 -3.66 3.63
CA VAL A 137 3.22 -2.37 3.90
C VAL A 137 2.79 -1.69 2.60
N ALA A 138 3.69 -1.59 1.63
CA ALA A 138 3.41 -0.89 0.38
C ALA A 138 2.32 -1.56 -0.47
N ILE A 139 2.21 -2.88 -0.44
CA ILE A 139 1.19 -3.64 -1.18
C ILE A 139 -0.18 -3.53 -0.50
N LEU A 140 -0.21 -3.52 0.84
CA LEU A 140 -1.46 -3.44 1.59
C LEU A 140 -2.08 -2.02 1.60
N LEU A 141 -1.25 -0.98 1.56
CA LEU A 141 -1.66 0.43 1.48
C LEU A 141 -2.21 0.81 0.10
#